data_AF-A0AAP7FTL6-F1
#
_entry.id   AF-A0AAP7FTL6-F1
#
_cell.length_a   1.000
_cell.length_b   1.000
_cell.length_c   1.000
_cell.angle_alpha   90.00
_cell.angle_beta   90.00
_cell.angle_gamma   90.00
#
_symmetry.space_group_name_H-M   'P 1'
#
loop_
_entity.id
_entity.type
_entity.pdbx_description
1 polymer ?
#
loop_
_entity_poly.entity_id
_entity_poly.type
_entity_poly.pdbx_seq_one_letter_code
_entity_poly.pdbx_strand_id
1 'polypeptide(L)'
;MFVIDWVNLDAATESRTFLEALAGNITELLHEGINDFMTAHAVTPVAEHDGDDHANQKQYRAAFDHVVKLVLKSDKEPVATLLERTKKNTDFIDSLSDLPVPKVAYPKRKGYYPEPTNNNAWLEAISNDEILSIPAQPAPAWNVPY
;
A
#
# COMPACT_ATOMS: atom_id res chain seq x y z
N MET A 1 -0.92 15.14 -26.75
CA MET A 1 -1.46 16.40 -26.22
C MET A 1 -2.72 16.71 -27.00
N PHE A 2 -3.87 16.77 -26.35
CA PHE A 2 -5.14 17.12 -27.01
C PHE A 2 -5.43 18.58 -26.69
N VAL A 3 -5.63 19.40 -27.72
CA VAL A 3 -6.07 20.78 -27.61
C VAL A 3 -7.49 20.80 -28.14
N ILE A 4 -8.41 21.47 -27.44
CA ILE A 4 -9.78 21.59 -27.93
C ILE A 4 -9.75 22.42 -29.22
N ASP A 5 -10.20 21.84 -30.34
CA ASP A 5 -10.28 22.53 -31.64
C ASP A 5 -11.51 23.47 -31.72
N TRP A 6 -12.44 23.34 -30.76
CA TRP A 6 -13.66 24.13 -30.66
C TRP A 6 -13.55 25.13 -29.49
N VAL A 7 -12.88 26.24 -29.75
CA VAL A 7 -12.78 27.38 -28.83
C VAL A 7 -13.71 28.48 -29.33
N ASN A 8 -14.36 29.22 -28.42
CA ASN A 8 -15.11 30.41 -28.81
C ASN A 8 -14.15 31.41 -29.49
N LEU A 9 -14.31 31.63 -30.80
CA LEU A 9 -13.42 32.47 -31.59
C LEU A 9 -13.44 33.93 -31.16
N ASP A 10 -14.57 34.40 -30.63
CA ASP A 10 -14.73 35.79 -30.17
C ASP A 10 -14.15 36.00 -28.77
N ALA A 11 -13.89 34.93 -28.02
CA ALA A 11 -13.39 34.97 -26.64
C ALA A 11 -12.41 33.80 -26.37
N ALA A 12 -11.43 33.62 -27.25
CA ALA A 12 -10.57 32.44 -27.25
C ALA A 12 -9.73 32.31 -25.96
N THR A 13 -9.15 33.42 -25.50
CA THR A 13 -8.36 33.43 -24.26
C THR A 13 -9.24 33.20 -23.04
N GLU A 14 -10.39 33.90 -22.94
CA GLU A 14 -11.29 33.80 -21.79
C GLU A 14 -11.85 32.37 -21.65
N SER A 15 -12.30 31.77 -22.75
CA SER A 15 -12.79 30.40 -22.76
C SER A 15 -11.71 29.38 -22.39
N ARG A 16 -10.46 29.57 -22.84
CA ARG A 16 -9.32 28.75 -22.38
C ARG A 16 -9.09 28.89 -20.87
N THR A 17 -9.00 30.12 -20.36
CA THR A 17 -8.76 30.37 -18.93
C THR A 17 -9.88 29.83 -18.05
N PHE A 18 -11.12 29.86 -18.52
CA PHE A 18 -12.25 29.26 -17.82
C PHE A 18 -12.09 27.75 -17.68
N LEU A 19 -11.68 27.05 -18.75
CA LEU A 19 -11.44 25.60 -18.70
C LEU A 19 -10.26 25.24 -17.78
N GLU A 20 -9.19 26.04 -17.79
CA GLU A 20 -8.04 25.88 -16.90
C GLU A 20 -8.46 26.04 -15.43
N ALA A 21 -9.25 27.07 -15.11
CA ALA A 21 -9.78 27.29 -13.77
C ALA A 21 -10.71 26.15 -13.33
N LEU A 22 -11.59 25.69 -14.23
CA LEU A 22 -12.47 24.55 -13.96
C LEU A 22 -11.68 23.27 -13.66
N ALA A 23 -10.63 22.98 -14.44
CA ALA A 23 -9.76 21.84 -14.21
C ALA A 23 -9.04 21.94 -12.85
N GLY A 24 -8.57 23.13 -12.47
CA GLY A 24 -8.00 23.41 -11.15
C GLY A 24 -8.98 23.09 -10.03
N ASN A 25 -10.19 23.67 -10.10
CA ASN A 25 -11.23 23.50 -9.08
C ASN A 25 -11.64 22.03 -8.90
N ILE A 26 -11.82 21.29 -10.00
CA ILE A 26 -12.16 19.85 -9.92
C ILE A 26 -11.01 19.06 -9.29
N THR A 27 -9.77 19.41 -9.61
CA THR A 27 -8.59 18.75 -9.05
C THR A 27 -8.49 19.02 -7.55
N GLU A 28 -8.69 20.25 -7.10
CA GLU A 28 -8.70 20.62 -5.68
C GLU A 28 -9.79 19.86 -4.91
N LEU A 29 -11.02 19.87 -5.42
CA LEU A 29 -12.15 19.15 -4.81
C LEU A 29 -11.86 17.65 -4.66
N LEU A 30 -11.20 17.05 -5.65
CA LEU A 30 -10.82 15.65 -5.60
C LEU A 30 -9.75 15.40 -4.52
N HIS A 31 -8.73 16.25 -4.42
CA HIS A 31 -7.70 16.11 -3.38
C HIS A 31 -8.29 16.28 -1.98
N GLU A 32 -9.17 17.26 -1.79
CA GLU A 32 -9.88 17.51 -0.53
C GLU A 32 -10.71 16.29 -0.11
N GLY A 33 -11.56 15.78 -1.02
CA GLY A 33 -12.39 14.61 -0.72
C GLY A 33 -11.60 13.34 -0.41
N ILE A 34 -10.46 13.12 -1.08
CA ILE A 34 -9.56 11.99 -0.75
C ILE A 34 -8.86 12.23 0.59
N ASN A 35 -8.49 13.46 0.93
CA ASN A 35 -7.88 13.78 2.21
C ASN A 35 -8.86 13.55 3.38
N ASP A 36 -10.13 13.90 3.20
CA ASP A 36 -11.19 13.59 4.16
C ASP A 36 -11.37 12.08 4.34
N PHE A 37 -11.36 11.32 3.24
CA PHE A 37 -11.37 9.86 3.28
C PHE A 37 -10.18 9.29 4.06
N MET A 38 -8.96 9.79 3.81
CA MET A 38 -7.77 9.33 4.53
C MET A 38 -7.85 9.68 6.01
N THR A 39 -8.34 10.88 6.35
CA THR A 39 -8.51 11.28 7.75
C THR A 39 -9.48 10.36 8.50
N ALA A 40 -10.53 9.89 7.84
CA ALA A 40 -11.53 9.01 8.44
C ALA A 40 -11.15 7.52 8.42
N HIS A 41 -10.35 7.07 7.44
CA HIS A 41 -10.18 5.65 7.11
C HIS A 41 -8.73 5.20 6.86
N ALA A 42 -7.71 6.02 7.15
CA ALA A 42 -6.31 5.61 7.04
C ALA A 42 -5.99 4.42 7.96
N VAL A 43 -5.01 3.61 7.54
CA VAL A 43 -4.53 2.44 8.30
C VAL A 43 -3.96 2.86 9.67
N THR A 44 -3.30 4.01 9.74
CA THR A 44 -2.80 4.62 10.97
C THR A 44 -3.01 6.13 10.95
N PRO A 45 -3.65 6.73 11.98
CA PRO A 45 -3.92 8.18 12.04
C PRO A 45 -2.67 9.07 12.12
N VAL A 46 -1.50 8.50 12.45
CA VAL A 46 -0.19 9.15 12.51
C VAL A 46 0.85 8.11 12.10
N ALA A 47 1.71 8.43 11.12
CA ALA A 47 2.81 7.55 10.74
C ALA A 47 3.85 7.52 11.88
N GLU A 48 3.75 6.53 12.77
CA GLU A 48 4.75 6.31 13.82
C GLU A 48 6.00 5.62 13.26
N HIS A 49 5.88 5.00 12.09
CA HIS A 49 6.96 4.29 11.41
C HIS A 49 6.98 4.62 9.91
N ASP A 50 8.16 4.67 9.28
CA ASP A 50 8.34 4.85 7.83
C ASP A 50 7.47 3.90 6.96
N GLY A 51 7.15 2.69 7.45
CA GLY A 51 6.30 1.74 6.74
C GLY A 51 4.83 2.17 6.65
N ASP A 52 4.35 2.90 7.67
CA ASP A 52 2.99 3.42 7.75
C ASP A 52 2.77 4.57 6.78
N ASP A 53 3.79 5.42 6.61
CA ASP A 53 3.74 6.51 5.64
C ASP A 53 3.61 5.96 4.20
N HIS A 54 4.37 4.92 3.86
CA HIS A 54 4.28 4.26 2.56
C HIS A 54 2.94 3.52 2.35
N ALA A 55 2.36 2.92 3.39
CA ALA A 55 1.05 2.29 3.32
C ALA A 55 -0.07 3.33 3.08
N ASN A 56 -0.02 4.45 3.81
CA ASN A 56 -0.97 5.55 3.67
C ASN A 56 -0.85 6.21 2.28
N GLN A 57 0.36 6.40 1.74
CA GLN A 57 0.55 6.91 0.37
C GLN A 57 -0.05 5.98 -0.69
N LYS A 58 0.08 4.67 -0.53
CA LYS A 58 -0.55 3.69 -1.43
C LYS A 58 -2.07 3.75 -1.35
N GLN A 59 -2.62 3.84 -0.14
CA GLN A 59 -4.05 3.94 0.06
C GLN A 59 -4.61 5.24 -0.55
N TYR A 60 -3.93 6.37 -0.33
CA TYR A 60 -4.26 7.65 -0.95
C TYR A 60 -4.34 7.52 -2.47
N ARG A 61 -3.29 6.95 -3.08
CA ARG A 61 -3.23 6.80 -4.53
C ARG A 61 -4.34 5.89 -5.06
N ALA A 62 -4.60 4.77 -4.38
CA ALA A 62 -5.65 3.84 -4.76
C ALA A 62 -7.04 4.48 -4.66
N ALA A 63 -7.31 5.25 -3.60
CA ALA A 63 -8.57 5.97 -3.42
C ALA A 63 -8.77 7.04 -4.51
N PHE A 64 -7.73 7.83 -4.80
CA PHE A 64 -7.74 8.81 -5.87
C PHE A 64 -8.05 8.18 -7.23
N ASP A 65 -7.30 7.15 -7.61
CA ASP A 65 -7.50 6.46 -8.90
C ASP A 65 -8.88 5.79 -8.97
N HIS A 66 -9.42 5.30 -7.85
CA HIS A 66 -10.77 4.73 -7.79
C HIS A 66 -11.85 5.78 -8.07
N VAL A 67 -11.79 6.94 -7.41
CA VAL A 67 -12.77 8.03 -7.61
C VAL A 67 -12.68 8.59 -9.02
N VAL A 68 -11.47 8.79 -9.56
CA VAL A 68 -11.27 9.25 -10.95
C VAL A 68 -11.94 8.31 -11.96
N LYS A 69 -11.83 7.00 -11.77
CA LYS A 69 -12.49 6.01 -12.63
C LYS A 69 -14.02 6.11 -12.57
N LEU A 70 -14.58 6.39 -11.39
CA LEU A 70 -16.03 6.58 -11.21
C LEU A 70 -16.53 7.84 -11.92
N VAL A 71 -15.78 8.94 -11.82
CA VAL A 71 -16.18 10.25 -12.39
C VAL A 71 -16.00 10.30 -13.90
N LEU A 72 -14.84 9.89 -14.41
CA LEU A 72 -14.49 10.02 -15.83
C LEU A 72 -15.13 8.95 -16.72
N LYS A 73 -15.73 7.90 -16.12
CA LYS A 73 -16.43 6.80 -16.81
C LYS A 73 -15.62 6.26 -18.01
N SER A 74 -14.67 5.38 -17.75
CA SER A 74 -13.88 4.79 -18.83
C SER A 74 -14.64 3.67 -19.55
N ASP A 75 -14.57 3.63 -20.87
CA ASP A 75 -15.09 2.52 -21.67
C ASP A 75 -14.34 1.19 -21.44
N LYS A 76 -13.11 1.25 -20.90
CA LYS A 76 -12.28 0.07 -20.64
C LYS A 76 -12.76 -0.75 -19.45
N GLU A 77 -13.40 -0.12 -18.48
CA GLU A 77 -13.95 -0.76 -17.29
C GLU A 77 -15.28 -0.07 -16.95
N PRO A 78 -16.43 -0.69 -17.28
CA PRO A 78 -17.73 -0.13 -16.93
C PRO A 78 -17.85 0.12 -15.43
N VAL A 79 -18.40 1.27 -15.05
CA VAL A 79 -18.57 1.65 -13.64
C VAL A 79 -19.30 0.58 -12.84
N ALA A 80 -20.33 -0.05 -13.43
CA ALA A 80 -21.05 -1.15 -12.77
C ALA A 80 -20.14 -2.33 -12.40
N THR A 81 -19.24 -2.72 -13.29
CA THR A 81 -18.27 -3.79 -13.06
C THR A 81 -17.25 -3.40 -12.00
N LEU A 82 -16.78 -2.15 -12.01
CA LEU A 82 -15.88 -1.63 -11.00
C LEU A 82 -16.53 -1.68 -9.61
N LEU A 83 -17.77 -1.20 -9.49
CA LEU A 83 -18.54 -1.22 -8.24
C LEU A 83 -18.81 -2.63 -7.74
N GLU A 84 -19.19 -3.56 -8.63
CA GLU A 84 -19.41 -4.96 -8.27
C GLU A 84 -18.13 -5.60 -7.74
N ARG A 85 -16.98 -5.31 -8.37
CA ARG A 85 -15.67 -5.82 -7.92
C ARG A 85 -15.26 -5.24 -6.58
N THR A 86 -15.44 -3.94 -6.38
CA THR A 86 -15.16 -3.30 -5.08
C THR A 86 -16.03 -3.94 -4.00
N LYS A 87 -17.32 -4.11 -4.24
CA LYS A 87 -18.25 -4.76 -3.31
C LYS A 87 -17.83 -6.20 -2.98
N LYS A 88 -17.53 -7.02 -4.00
CA LYS A 88 -17.06 -8.40 -3.78
C LYS A 88 -15.81 -8.45 -2.91
N ASN A 89 -14.88 -7.50 -3.10
CA ASN A 89 -13.67 -7.43 -2.31
C ASN A 89 -13.94 -7.02 -0.85
N THR A 90 -14.79 -6.01 -0.62
CA THR A 90 -15.17 -5.59 0.74
C THR A 90 -15.98 -6.67 1.45
N ASP A 91 -16.96 -7.28 0.78
CA ASP A 91 -17.76 -8.38 1.32
C ASP A 91 -16.86 -9.57 1.72
N PHE A 92 -15.83 -9.86 0.94
CA PHE A 92 -14.84 -10.90 1.27
C PHE A 92 -14.02 -10.52 2.51
N ILE A 93 -13.53 -9.29 2.61
CA ILE A 93 -12.77 -8.82 3.78
C ILE A 93 -13.64 -8.87 5.04
N ASP A 94 -14.88 -8.40 4.95
CA ASP A 94 -15.83 -8.44 6.06
C ASP A 94 -16.12 -9.89 6.49
N SER A 95 -16.23 -10.81 5.53
CA SER A 95 -16.43 -12.25 5.82
C SER A 95 -15.22 -12.92 6.50
N LEU A 96 -14.02 -12.36 6.37
CA LEU A 96 -12.81 -12.84 7.06
C LEU A 96 -12.71 -12.31 8.49
N SER A 97 -13.46 -11.26 8.84
CA SER A 97 -13.36 -10.57 10.12
C SER A 97 -13.76 -11.42 11.34
N ASP A 98 -14.37 -12.60 11.14
CA ASP A 98 -14.85 -13.48 12.20
C ASP A 98 -14.31 -14.92 12.12
N LEU A 99 -13.13 -15.16 11.50
CA LEU A 99 -12.50 -16.47 11.69
C LEU A 99 -11.90 -16.53 13.10
N PRO A 100 -12.46 -17.34 14.04
CA PRO A 100 -11.80 -17.54 15.32
C PRO A 100 -10.40 -18.05 15.04
N VAL A 101 -9.39 -17.39 15.62
CA VAL A 101 -8.01 -17.91 15.65
C VAL A 101 -8.13 -19.39 15.95
N PRO A 102 -7.63 -20.30 15.08
CA PRO A 102 -7.71 -21.72 15.35
C PRO A 102 -7.14 -21.92 16.74
N LYS A 103 -7.99 -22.36 17.69
CA LYS A 103 -7.49 -22.84 18.96
C LYS A 103 -6.66 -24.05 18.60
N VAL A 104 -5.37 -23.82 18.41
CA VAL A 104 -4.39 -24.89 18.27
C VAL A 104 -4.55 -25.65 19.58
N ALA A 105 -5.28 -26.76 19.53
CA ALA A 105 -5.26 -27.72 20.60
C ALA A 105 -3.82 -28.22 20.59
N TYR A 106 -2.96 -27.60 21.41
CA TYR A 106 -1.63 -28.11 21.65
C TYR A 106 -1.86 -29.56 22.08
N PRO A 107 -1.46 -30.57 21.29
CA PRO A 107 -1.42 -31.91 21.83
C PRO A 107 -0.55 -31.78 23.08
N LYS A 108 -1.02 -32.23 24.24
CA LYS A 108 -0.17 -32.38 25.42
C LYS A 108 0.99 -33.26 24.97
N ARG A 109 2.09 -32.64 24.53
CA ARG A 109 3.29 -33.32 24.11
C ARG A 109 3.79 -33.97 25.39
N LYS A 110 3.68 -35.30 25.46
CA LYS A 110 4.42 -36.09 26.43
C LYS A 110 5.89 -35.68 26.30
N GLY A 111 6.48 -35.37 27.44
CA GLY A 111 7.62 -34.48 27.59
C GLY A 111 8.74 -34.68 26.61
N TYR A 112 9.19 -33.57 26.02
CA TYR A 112 10.58 -33.30 25.64
C TYR A 112 10.66 -31.85 25.16
N TYR A 113 10.30 -30.90 26.03
CA TYR A 113 10.79 -29.54 25.90
C TYR A 113 11.57 -29.28 27.19
N PRO A 114 12.88 -28.97 27.10
CA PRO A 114 13.59 -28.52 28.29
C PRO A 114 12.88 -27.26 28.79
N GLU A 115 12.60 -27.22 30.10
CA GLU A 115 12.10 -25.99 30.72
C GLU A 115 13.11 -24.87 30.43
N PRO A 116 12.65 -23.65 30.08
CA PRO A 116 13.54 -22.55 29.82
C PRO A 116 14.30 -22.25 31.11
N THR A 117 15.56 -22.68 31.18
CA THR A 117 16.51 -22.12 32.13
C THR A 117 16.57 -20.64 31.84
N ASN A 118 16.46 -19.82 32.89
CA ASN A 118 16.40 -18.35 32.85
C ASN A 118 17.63 -17.65 32.20
N ASN A 119 18.48 -18.40 31.49
CA ASN A 119 19.51 -17.88 30.60
C ASN A 119 18.99 -17.87 29.16
N ASN A 120 18.74 -16.67 28.66
CA ASN A 120 18.39 -16.43 27.28
C ASN A 120 19.57 -16.79 26.37
N ALA A 121 19.59 -18.01 25.83
CA ALA A 121 20.63 -18.50 24.92
C ALA A 121 20.83 -17.60 23.69
N TRP A 122 19.77 -16.90 23.25
CA TRP A 122 19.82 -15.91 22.18
C TRP A 122 20.61 -14.64 22.56
N LEU A 123 20.55 -14.21 23.82
CA LEU A 123 21.31 -13.06 24.30
C LEU A 123 22.78 -13.43 24.56
N GLU A 124 23.05 -14.64 25.05
CA GLU A 124 24.42 -15.14 25.21
C GLU A 124 25.15 -15.35 23.88
N ALA A 125 24.43 -15.75 22.83
CA ALA A 125 24.99 -15.91 21.48
C ALA A 125 25.46 -14.59 20.86
N ILE A 126 24.83 -13.47 21.22
CA ILE A 126 25.18 -12.15 20.69
C ILE A 126 26.23 -11.45 21.59
N SER A 127 26.30 -11.79 22.88
CA SER A 127 27.28 -11.21 23.82
C SER A 127 28.67 -11.86 23.77
N ASN A 128 28.80 -13.04 23.16
CA ASN A 128 30.12 -13.61 22.86
C ASN A 128 30.62 -13.06 21.53
N ASP A 129 31.58 -12.14 21.59
CA ASP A 129 32.30 -11.49 20.48
C ASP A 129 33.00 -12.45 19.48
N GLU A 130 32.70 -13.75 19.51
CA GLU A 130 33.30 -14.76 18.61
C GLU A 130 32.54 -14.94 17.28
N ILE A 131 31.27 -14.54 17.19
CA ILE A 131 30.45 -14.73 15.96
C ILE A 131 30.75 -13.70 14.86
N LEU A 132 31.53 -12.65 15.13
CA LEU A 132 31.95 -11.69 14.10
C LEU A 132 33.22 -12.08 13.33
N SER A 133 33.81 -13.24 13.61
CA SER A 133 34.89 -13.77 12.79
C SER A 133 34.35 -14.51 11.57
N ILE A 134 33.91 -13.76 10.56
CA ILE A 134 33.73 -14.32 9.21
C ILE A 134 35.11 -14.85 8.77
N PRO A 135 35.29 -16.16 8.53
CA PRO A 135 36.55 -16.62 7.96
C PRO A 135 36.66 -16.02 6.56
N ALA A 136 37.62 -15.12 6.37
CA ALA A 136 37.98 -14.60 5.05
C ALA A 136 38.52 -15.76 4.21
N GLN A 137 37.64 -16.45 3.48
CA GLN A 137 38.09 -17.31 2.40
C GLN A 137 38.49 -16.41 1.23
N PRO A 138 39.73 -16.52 0.72
CA PRO A 138 40.07 -15.83 -0.52
C PRO A 138 39.18 -16.36 -1.64
N ALA A 139 38.61 -15.45 -2.44
CA ALA A 139 37.76 -15.81 -3.56
C ALA A 139 38.49 -16.81 -4.50
N PRO A 140 37.80 -17.83 -5.02
CA PRO A 140 38.43 -18.78 -5.93
C PRO A 140 38.92 -18.07 -7.21
N ALA A 141 40.17 -18.32 -7.58
CA ALA A 141 40.75 -17.81 -8.82
C ALA A 141 40.00 -18.42 -10.02
N TRP A 142 39.30 -17.58 -10.77
CA TRP A 142 38.67 -17.99 -12.03
C TRP A 142 39.75 -18.12 -13.11
N ASN A 143 40.11 -19.35 -13.49
CA ASN A 143 40.87 -19.59 -14.71
C ASN A 143 39.91 -19.45 -15.90
N VAL A 144 40.10 -18.39 -16.70
CA VAL A 144 39.42 -18.21 -17.97
C VAL A 144 40.28 -18.88 -19.06
N PRO A 145 39.81 -19.92 -19.76
CA PRO A 145 40.53 -20.44 -20.91
C PRO A 145 40.40 -19.45 -22.09
N TYR A 146 41.54 -19.15 -22.73
CA TYR A 146 41.61 -18.43 -24.01
C TYR A 146 41.07 -19.29 -25.16
#